data_AF-A0A920VKT0-F1
#
_entry.id   AF-A0A920VKT0-F1
#
_cell.length_a   1.000
_cell.length_b   1.000
_cell.length_c   1.000
_cell.angle_alpha   90.00
_cell.angle_beta   90.00
_cell.angle_gamma   90.00
#
_symmetry.space_group_name_H-M   'P 1'
#
loop_
_entity.id
_entity.type
_entity.pdbx_description
1 polymer ?
#
loop_
_entity_poly.entity_id
_entity_poly.type
_entity_poly.pdbx_seq_one_letter_code
_entity_poly.pdbx_strand_id
1 'polypeptide(L)'
;MLLASALPSDNTLTVETDLVRAQINTYGGDLRHLDLLTYPVTLDRPDHPLSLLHDKGADLFVIQGGLLGVRGELPNHHTPYTSERNHYVLAPGSDSVDVVLEWQGPDDVAYRKIYTFYRDSYYISVRYEVANNSTTPWQGFHLQPDTAYPGQGKIQRAGFLWPATQLHRRCDLHP
;
A
#
# COMPACT_ATOMS: atom_id res chain seq x y z
N MET A 1 -27.04 -8.86 10.14
CA MET A 1 -25.93 -8.69 11.10
C MET A 1 -24.67 -9.16 10.38
N LEU A 2 -24.00 -8.27 9.63
CA LEU A 2 -22.74 -8.61 8.97
C LEU A 2 -21.63 -8.46 10.01
N LEU A 3 -20.95 -9.56 10.30
CA LEU A 3 -19.73 -9.57 11.10
C LEU A 3 -18.62 -9.00 10.23
N ALA A 4 -18.07 -7.84 10.61
CA ALA A 4 -16.76 -7.42 10.13
C ALA A 4 -15.76 -8.47 10.65
N SER A 5 -15.30 -9.37 9.77
CA SER A 5 -14.21 -10.27 10.10
C SER A 5 -12.98 -9.40 10.32
N ALA A 6 -12.42 -9.45 11.53
CA ALA A 6 -11.12 -8.85 11.80
C ALA A 6 -10.11 -9.47 10.82
N LEU A 7 -9.43 -8.62 10.03
CA LEU A 7 -8.40 -9.09 9.11
C LEU A 7 -7.28 -9.74 9.93
N PRO A 8 -6.73 -10.88 9.50
CA PRO A 8 -5.68 -11.57 10.24
C PRO A 8 -4.48 -10.65 10.47
N SER A 9 -4.09 -10.51 11.75
CA SER A 9 -3.00 -9.65 12.22
C SER A 9 -1.60 -10.22 11.97
N ASP A 10 -1.49 -11.51 11.64
CA ASP A 10 -0.21 -12.22 11.48
C ASP A 10 0.53 -11.90 10.16
N ASN A 11 -0.04 -10.99 9.37
CA ASN A 11 0.40 -10.61 8.03
C ASN A 11 0.82 -9.13 7.95
N THR A 12 1.24 -8.51 9.05
CA THR A 12 1.60 -7.09 9.04
C THR A 12 3.11 -6.89 8.95
N LEU A 13 3.53 -5.99 8.06
CA LEU A 13 4.89 -5.45 8.02
C LEU A 13 4.91 -3.99 8.47
N THR A 14 6.04 -3.55 9.03
CA THR A 14 6.24 -2.18 9.51
C THR A 14 7.35 -1.48 8.74
N VAL A 15 7.13 -0.20 8.46
CA VAL A 15 8.11 0.69 7.81
C VAL A 15 8.29 1.94 8.65
N GLU A 16 9.54 2.30 8.95
CA GLU A 16 9.87 3.52 9.70
C GLU A 16 10.81 4.42 8.91
N THR A 17 10.48 5.70 8.87
CA THR A 17 11.35 6.79 8.43
C THR A 17 11.53 7.81 9.57
N ASP A 18 12.18 8.93 9.26
CA ASP A 18 12.28 10.09 10.13
C ASP A 18 10.93 10.79 10.41
N LEU A 19 9.96 10.72 9.49
CA LEU A 19 8.67 11.41 9.62
C LEU A 19 7.47 10.48 9.79
N VAL A 20 7.54 9.23 9.35
CA VAL A 20 6.38 8.33 9.36
C VAL A 20 6.68 6.94 9.90
N ARG A 21 5.67 6.34 10.53
CA ARG A 21 5.60 4.90 10.80
C ARG A 21 4.37 4.33 10.12
N ALA A 22 4.57 3.35 9.25
CA ALA A 22 3.52 2.72 8.47
C ALA A 22 3.38 1.23 8.82
N GLN A 23 2.15 0.71 8.74
CA GLN A 23 1.90 -0.73 8.76
C GLN A 23 1.14 -1.16 7.50
N ILE A 24 1.65 -2.19 6.83
CA ILE A 24 1.07 -2.74 5.60
C ILE A 24 0.68 -4.19 5.86
N ASN A 25 -0.53 -4.59 5.46
CA ASN A 25 -0.97 -5.98 5.54
C ASN A 25 -0.58 -6.70 4.24
N THR A 26 0.20 -7.78 4.33
CA THR A 26 0.59 -8.63 3.20
C THR A 26 -0.59 -9.40 2.61
N TYR A 27 -1.71 -9.51 3.32
CA TYR A 27 -3.00 -9.90 2.75
C TYR A 27 -3.70 -8.68 2.14
N GLY A 28 -3.77 -8.63 0.82
CA GLY A 28 -4.26 -7.50 0.03
C GLY A 28 -3.18 -6.46 -0.31
N GLY A 29 -2.12 -6.40 0.48
CA GLY A 29 -1.05 -5.43 0.31
C GLY A 29 -1.48 -4.01 0.67
N ASP A 30 -2.45 -3.84 1.58
CA ASP A 30 -3.05 -2.55 1.92
C ASP A 30 -2.26 -1.84 3.03
N LEU A 31 -2.10 -0.52 2.93
CA LEU A 31 -1.62 0.32 4.02
C LEU A 31 -2.74 0.46 5.06
N ARG A 32 -2.53 -0.12 6.26
CA ARG A 32 -3.53 -0.21 7.33
C ARG A 32 -3.33 0.83 8.43
N HIS A 33 -2.10 1.29 8.61
CA HIS A 33 -1.75 2.25 9.65
C HIS A 33 -0.71 3.24 9.14
N LEU A 34 -0.83 4.51 9.51
CA LEU A 34 0.16 5.55 9.23
C LEU A 34 0.19 6.60 10.35
N ASP A 35 1.30 6.65 11.09
CA ASP A 35 1.59 7.68 12.08
C ASP A 35 2.48 8.78 11.47
N LEU A 36 2.18 10.03 11.82
CA LEU A 36 3.02 11.20 11.54
C LEU A 36 3.85 11.51 12.77
N LEU A 37 5.12 11.07 12.77
CA LEU A 37 5.97 11.00 13.96
C LEU A 37 6.31 12.36 14.58
N THR A 38 6.26 13.44 13.80
CA THR A 38 6.56 14.80 14.28
C THR A 38 5.32 15.63 14.59
N TYR A 39 4.12 15.04 14.51
CA TYR A 39 2.86 15.73 14.81
C TYR A 39 2.20 15.06 16.02
N PRO A 40 2.20 15.70 17.20
CA PRO A 40 1.54 15.12 18.35
C PRO A 40 0.01 15.22 18.23
N VAL A 41 -0.71 14.21 18.72
CA VAL A 41 -2.17 14.17 18.73
C VAL A 41 -2.78 15.34 19.52
N THR A 42 -2.13 15.73 20.61
CA THR A 42 -2.50 16.89 21.45
C THR A 42 -1.25 17.52 22.06
N LEU A 43 -1.32 18.81 22.41
CA LEU A 43 -0.19 19.56 22.98
C LEU A 43 0.27 19.02 24.34
N ASP A 44 -0.63 18.39 25.10
CA ASP A 44 -0.36 17.75 26.39
C ASP A 44 0.22 16.32 26.25
N ARG A 45 0.32 15.79 25.02
CA ARG A 45 0.84 14.45 24.72
C ARG A 45 1.84 14.48 23.56
N PRO A 46 3.00 15.15 23.73
CA PRO A 46 3.98 15.33 22.65
C PRO A 46 4.56 14.01 22.13
N ASP A 47 4.60 12.97 22.96
CA ASP A 47 5.17 11.66 22.61
C ASP A 47 4.19 10.72 21.88
N HIS A 48 2.95 11.17 21.65
CA HIS A 48 1.92 10.39 20.98
C HIS A 48 1.68 10.96 19.57
N PRO A 49 2.22 10.31 18.52
CA PRO A 49 2.07 10.81 17.16
C PRO A 49 0.62 10.73 16.70
N LEU A 50 0.25 11.64 15.79
CA LEU A 50 -1.02 11.66 15.11
C LEU A 50 -1.09 10.48 14.15
N SER A 51 -2.04 9.58 14.37
CA SER A 51 -2.38 8.52 13.42
C SER A 51 -3.31 9.10 12.35
N LEU A 52 -2.80 9.26 11.13
CA LEU A 52 -3.58 9.74 10.00
C LEU A 52 -4.49 8.63 9.46
N LEU A 53 -3.97 7.40 9.41
CA LEU A 53 -4.69 6.21 8.95
C LEU A 53 -4.62 5.13 10.03
N HIS A 54 -5.76 4.51 10.34
CA HIS A 54 -5.83 3.31 11.17
C HIS A 54 -7.11 2.50 10.85
N ASP A 55 -7.09 1.20 11.13
CA ASP A 55 -8.17 0.26 10.80
C ASP A 55 -9.08 -0.10 11.99
N LYS A 56 -9.03 0.69 13.07
CA LYS A 56 -9.78 0.46 14.32
C LYS A 56 -10.74 1.61 14.62
N GLY A 57 -11.99 1.31 14.97
CA GLY A 57 -12.96 2.32 15.39
C GLY A 57 -13.72 2.97 14.23
N ALA A 58 -14.24 4.18 14.44
CA ALA A 58 -15.15 4.85 13.49
C ALA A 58 -14.42 5.50 12.29
N ASP A 59 -13.11 5.69 12.38
CA ASP A 59 -12.28 6.38 11.38
C ASP A 59 -11.51 5.37 10.51
N LEU A 60 -12.24 4.40 9.95
CA LEU A 60 -11.69 3.41 9.04
C LEU A 60 -11.22 4.10 7.75
N PHE A 61 -9.92 4.20 7.55
CA PHE A 61 -9.33 4.66 6.29
C PHE A 61 -8.52 3.55 5.65
N VAL A 62 -9.02 3.01 4.54
CA VAL A 62 -8.33 1.96 3.78
C VAL A 62 -8.06 2.45 2.37
N ILE A 63 -6.78 2.45 1.97
CA ILE A 63 -6.40 2.66 0.57
C ILE A 63 -6.33 1.28 -0.09
N GLN A 64 -7.42 0.86 -0.73
CA GLN A 64 -7.49 -0.44 -1.42
C GLN A 64 -7.27 -0.25 -2.91
N GLY A 65 -6.15 -0.75 -3.42
CA GLY A 65 -5.86 -0.81 -4.86
C GLY A 65 -5.74 -2.26 -5.32
N GLY A 66 -5.92 -2.52 -6.61
CA GLY A 66 -5.79 -3.87 -7.15
C GLY A 66 -5.73 -3.89 -8.67
N LEU A 67 -5.33 -5.02 -9.24
CA LEU A 67 -5.48 -5.27 -10.66
C LEU A 67 -6.78 -6.04 -10.91
N LEU A 68 -7.60 -5.54 -11.81
CA LEU A 68 -8.62 -6.34 -12.49
C LEU A 68 -8.05 -6.84 -13.80
N GLY A 69 -8.58 -7.93 -14.33
CA GLY A 69 -8.31 -8.25 -15.72
C GLY A 69 -9.30 -9.22 -16.28
N VAL A 70 -9.12 -9.48 -17.57
CA VAL A 70 -10.16 -10.05 -18.41
C VAL A 70 -10.10 -11.58 -18.41
N ARG A 71 -8.95 -12.17 -18.03
CA ARG A 71 -8.70 -13.61 -17.91
C ARG A 71 -7.63 -13.91 -16.84
N GLY A 72 -7.78 -15.04 -16.14
CA GLY A 72 -6.83 -15.51 -15.11
C GLY A 72 -7.11 -14.95 -13.71
N GLU A 73 -6.53 -15.60 -12.70
CA GLU A 73 -6.48 -15.05 -11.33
C GLU A 73 -5.53 -13.85 -11.31
N LEU A 74 -5.97 -12.71 -10.77
CA LEU A 74 -5.20 -11.48 -10.75
C LEU A 74 -5.18 -10.88 -9.34
N PRO A 75 -4.06 -10.23 -8.93
CA PRO A 75 -3.92 -9.71 -7.59
C PRO A 75 -4.94 -8.61 -7.26
N ASN A 76 -5.65 -8.79 -6.16
CA ASN A 76 -6.63 -7.85 -5.61
C ASN A 76 -6.40 -7.66 -4.09
N HIS A 77 -7.32 -6.95 -3.43
CA HIS A 77 -7.25 -6.64 -2.00
C HIS A 77 -7.44 -7.85 -1.06
N HIS A 78 -7.64 -9.05 -1.60
CA HIS A 78 -7.61 -10.33 -0.87
C HIS A 78 -6.42 -11.21 -1.25
N THR A 79 -5.50 -10.73 -2.08
CA THR A 79 -4.36 -11.53 -2.52
C THR A 79 -3.31 -11.62 -1.43
N PRO A 80 -2.88 -12.84 -1.04
CA PRO A 80 -1.73 -12.99 -0.16
C PRO A 80 -0.45 -12.66 -0.94
N TYR A 81 0.30 -11.68 -0.46
CA TYR A 81 1.62 -11.32 -0.94
C TYR A 81 2.71 -11.87 -0.01
N THR A 82 3.90 -12.02 -0.57
CA THR A 82 5.13 -12.26 0.19
C THR A 82 5.99 -11.01 0.20
N SER A 83 6.86 -10.90 1.21
CA SER A 83 7.80 -9.79 1.38
C SER A 83 9.12 -10.35 1.90
N GLU A 84 10.26 -9.78 1.51
CA GLU A 84 11.57 -10.22 1.99
C GLU A 84 11.68 -10.11 3.52
N ARG A 85 11.08 -9.05 4.09
CA ARG A 85 11.15 -8.73 5.52
C ARG A 85 9.78 -8.31 6.03
N ASN A 86 9.64 -8.35 7.36
CA ASN A 86 8.48 -7.80 8.08
C ASN A 86 8.77 -6.43 8.72
N HIS A 87 10.02 -5.97 8.70
CA HIS A 87 10.42 -4.67 9.24
C HIS A 87 11.43 -3.99 8.33
N TYR A 88 11.14 -2.73 7.99
CA TYR A 88 11.93 -1.88 7.13
C TYR A 88 12.20 -0.56 7.85
N VAL A 89 13.46 -0.14 7.87
CA VAL A 89 13.86 1.15 8.43
C VAL A 89 14.66 1.88 7.37
N LEU A 90 14.34 3.15 7.16
CA LEU A 90 15.14 4.01 6.31
C LEU A 90 16.56 4.15 6.89
N ALA A 91 17.53 3.53 6.22
CA ALA A 91 18.91 3.50 6.69
C ALA A 91 19.51 4.92 6.75
N PRO A 92 20.46 5.18 7.67
CA PRO A 92 21.18 6.46 7.70
C PRO A 92 21.86 6.76 6.37
N GLY A 93 21.68 7.97 5.85
CA GLY A 93 22.28 8.40 4.58
C GLY A 93 21.56 7.95 3.30
N SER A 94 20.52 7.11 3.39
CA SER A 94 19.66 6.76 2.25
C SER A 94 18.55 7.77 2.03
N ASP A 95 18.15 8.00 0.79
CA ASP A 95 17.05 8.93 0.45
C ASP A 95 15.66 8.26 0.49
N SER A 96 15.61 6.92 0.37
CA SER A 96 14.36 6.17 0.38
C SER A 96 14.53 4.73 0.87
N VAL A 97 13.41 4.09 1.20
CA VAL A 97 13.30 2.65 1.47
C VAL A 97 12.11 2.09 0.70
N ASP A 98 12.35 0.98 0.00
CA ASP A 98 11.33 0.25 -0.75
C ASP A 98 10.83 -0.96 0.04
N VAL A 99 9.52 -1.16 0.00
CA VAL A 99 8.88 -2.41 0.42
C VAL A 99 8.24 -3.06 -0.79
N VAL A 100 8.75 -4.24 -1.13
CA VAL A 100 8.30 -5.02 -2.28
C VAL A 100 7.38 -6.13 -1.78
N LEU A 101 6.13 -6.10 -2.24
CA LEU A 101 5.16 -7.16 -2.07
C LEU A 101 5.06 -7.97 -3.36
N GLU A 102 5.38 -9.26 -3.28
CA GLU A 102 5.45 -10.15 -4.43
C GLU A 102 4.30 -11.15 -4.43
N TRP A 103 3.74 -11.36 -5.61
CA TRP A 103 2.79 -12.42 -5.88
C TRP A 103 3.18 -13.14 -7.17
N GLN A 104 3.18 -14.48 -7.11
CA GLN A 104 3.37 -15.33 -8.27
C GLN A 104 2.03 -15.93 -8.67
N GLY A 105 1.62 -15.64 -9.90
CA GLY A 105 0.41 -16.15 -10.50
C GLY A 105 0.62 -17.40 -11.36
N PRO A 106 -0.48 -17.95 -11.88
CA PRO A 106 -0.43 -18.96 -12.94
C PRO A 106 0.31 -18.46 -14.19
N ASP A 107 0.71 -19.40 -15.05
CA ASP A 107 1.29 -19.12 -16.37
C ASP A 107 2.54 -18.23 -16.35
N ASP A 108 3.37 -18.32 -15.30
CA ASP A 108 4.60 -17.53 -15.14
C ASP A 108 4.39 -16.00 -15.18
N VAL A 109 3.20 -15.55 -14.73
CA VAL A 109 2.91 -14.14 -14.50
C VAL A 109 3.30 -13.78 -13.07
N ALA A 110 4.27 -12.89 -12.91
CA ALA A 110 4.67 -12.35 -11.61
C ALA A 110 4.18 -10.91 -11.47
N TYR A 111 3.75 -10.56 -10.26
CA TYR A 111 3.31 -9.22 -9.93
C TYR A 111 4.02 -8.70 -8.69
N ARG A 112 4.42 -7.43 -8.74
CA ARG A 112 5.04 -6.71 -7.62
C ARG A 112 4.31 -5.43 -7.34
N LYS A 113 3.90 -5.24 -6.07
CA LYS A 113 3.42 -3.97 -5.53
C LYS A 113 4.52 -3.38 -4.66
N ILE A 114 4.99 -2.19 -5.01
CA ILE A 114 6.16 -1.58 -4.42
C ILE A 114 5.75 -0.28 -3.75
N TYR A 115 5.90 -0.21 -2.43
CA TYR A 115 5.78 1.02 -1.67
C TYR A 115 7.15 1.66 -1.52
N THR A 116 7.28 2.94 -1.86
CA THR A 116 8.51 3.70 -1.58
C THR A 116 8.22 4.81 -0.59
N PHE A 117 9.00 4.83 0.49
CA PHE A 117 9.01 5.87 1.50
C PHE A 117 10.28 6.69 1.35
N TYR A 118 10.17 8.01 1.46
CA TYR A 118 11.29 8.93 1.25
C TYR A 118 11.68 9.64 2.55
N ARG A 119 12.96 9.99 2.67
CA ARG A 119 13.47 10.86 3.72
C ARG A 119 12.78 12.22 3.70
N ASP A 120 12.57 12.83 4.86
CA ASP A 120 12.04 14.18 5.03
C ASP A 120 10.70 14.41 4.28
N SER A 121 9.91 13.35 4.10
CA SER A 121 8.71 13.39 3.27
C SER A 121 7.55 12.55 3.81
N TYR A 122 6.35 13.11 3.70
CA TYR A 122 5.07 12.42 3.91
C TYR A 122 4.53 11.76 2.64
N TYR A 123 5.20 11.97 1.50
CA TYR A 123 4.82 11.37 0.24
C TYR A 123 5.24 9.89 0.22
N ILE A 124 4.30 9.01 -0.10
CA ILE A 124 4.53 7.58 -0.27
C ILE A 124 4.15 7.25 -1.71
N SER A 125 5.06 6.63 -2.47
CA SER A 125 4.74 6.18 -3.82
C SER A 125 4.28 4.72 -3.81
N VAL A 126 3.38 4.38 -4.74
CA VAL A 126 2.97 2.99 -4.96
C VAL A 126 3.11 2.68 -6.44
N ARG A 127 4.03 1.77 -6.76
CA ARG A 127 4.28 1.28 -8.11
C ARG A 127 3.86 -0.16 -8.25
N TYR A 128 3.39 -0.50 -9.44
CA TYR A 128 2.99 -1.85 -9.78
C TYR A 128 3.75 -2.34 -11.00
N GLU A 129 4.28 -3.54 -10.90
CA GLU A 129 5.02 -4.21 -11.98
C GLU A 129 4.39 -5.54 -12.29
N VAL A 130 4.20 -5.81 -13.58
CA VAL A 130 3.75 -7.12 -14.09
C VAL A 130 4.86 -7.65 -15.00
N ALA A 131 5.39 -8.82 -14.68
CA ALA A 131 6.21 -9.62 -15.59
C ALA A 131 5.33 -10.74 -16.13
N ASN A 132 5.19 -10.80 -17.45
CA ASN A 132 4.45 -11.86 -18.13
C ASN A 132 5.41 -12.62 -19.03
N ASN A 133 5.93 -13.73 -18.54
CA ASN A 133 6.85 -14.58 -19.28
C ASN A 133 6.11 -15.65 -20.12
N SER A 134 4.78 -15.62 -20.11
CA SER A 134 3.97 -16.55 -20.90
C SER A 134 3.96 -16.17 -22.39
N THR A 135 3.55 -17.13 -23.22
CA THR A 135 3.27 -16.90 -24.64
C THR A 135 1.92 -16.23 -24.89
N THR A 136 1.14 -15.93 -23.83
CA THR A 136 -0.19 -15.33 -23.93
C THR A 136 -0.11 -13.84 -23.54
N PRO A 137 -0.65 -12.91 -24.35
CA PRO A 137 -0.65 -11.49 -23.97
C PRO A 137 -1.41 -11.24 -22.67
N TRP A 138 -0.77 -10.57 -21.71
CA TRP A 138 -1.42 -10.13 -20.48
C TRP A 138 -2.40 -8.98 -20.75
N GLN A 139 -3.62 -9.08 -20.21
CA GLN A 139 -4.67 -8.07 -20.33
C GLN A 139 -5.29 -7.78 -18.95
N GLY A 140 -4.98 -6.61 -18.40
CA GLY A 140 -5.54 -6.14 -17.14
C GLY A 140 -5.75 -4.63 -17.10
N PHE A 141 -6.59 -4.22 -16.16
CA PHE A 141 -6.92 -2.86 -15.79
C PHE A 141 -6.46 -2.63 -14.35
N HIS A 142 -5.93 -1.44 -14.07
CA HIS A 142 -5.62 -1.06 -12.71
C HIS A 142 -6.85 -0.41 -12.07
N LEU A 143 -7.30 -0.94 -10.94
CA LEU A 143 -8.23 -0.25 -10.05
C LEU A 143 -7.46 0.79 -9.23
N GLN A 144 -7.75 2.06 -9.49
CA GLN A 144 -7.38 3.13 -8.57
C GLN A 144 -8.16 2.97 -7.27
N PRO A 145 -7.55 3.32 -6.12
CA PRO A 145 -8.23 3.19 -4.84
C PRO A 145 -9.44 4.12 -4.74
N ASP A 146 -10.59 3.55 -4.42
CA ASP A 146 -11.76 4.28 -3.95
C ASP A 146 -11.55 4.63 -2.48
N THR A 147 -11.48 5.93 -2.17
CA THR A 147 -11.52 6.41 -0.78
C THR A 147 -12.96 6.36 -0.29
N ALA A 148 -13.30 5.33 0.47
CA ALA A 148 -14.57 5.28 1.18
C ALA A 148 -14.45 6.12 2.48
N TYR A 149 -15.12 7.27 2.53
CA TYR A 149 -15.31 8.06 3.76
C TYR A 149 -16.67 7.71 4.40
N PRO A 150 -16.73 6.88 5.45
CA PRO A 150 -17.96 6.69 6.19
C PRO A 150 -18.17 7.84 7.18
N GLY A 151 -18.81 8.93 6.74
CA GLY A 151 -19.45 9.89 7.65
C GLY A 151 -19.10 11.36 7.45
N GLN A 152 -20.17 12.16 7.46
CA GLN A 152 -20.26 13.62 7.63
C GLN A 152 -20.07 14.51 6.40
N GLY A 153 -21.07 15.38 6.22
CA GLY A 153 -21.25 16.23 5.06
C GLY A 153 -20.20 17.32 4.90
N LYS A 154 -20.09 17.76 3.64
CA LYS A 154 -19.49 19.03 3.18
C LYS A 154 -18.34 19.58 4.05
N ILE A 155 -17.14 19.06 3.84
CA ILE A 155 -15.92 19.87 3.97
C ILE A 155 -15.22 19.86 2.61
N GLN A 156 -15.32 20.98 1.90
CA GLN A 156 -14.53 21.24 0.71
C GLN A 156 -13.15 21.72 1.16
N ARG A 157 -12.11 21.11 0.55
CA ARG A 157 -10.69 21.50 0.54
C ARG A 157 -9.85 21.11 1.77
N ALA A 158 -9.27 19.92 1.70
CA ALA A 158 -7.92 19.65 2.20
C ALA A 158 -7.02 19.33 1.00
N GLY A 159 -5.81 19.91 0.98
CA GLY A 159 -4.85 19.80 -0.11
C GLY A 159 -4.46 18.34 -0.40
N PHE A 160 -4.39 18.04 -1.69
CA PHE A 160 -4.17 16.73 -2.26
C PHE A 160 -2.77 16.18 -1.90
N LEU A 161 -2.69 15.12 -1.09
CA LEU A 161 -1.54 14.22 -1.00
C LEU A 161 -1.99 12.87 -1.57
N TRP A 162 -1.70 12.64 -2.86
CA TRP A 162 -1.98 11.37 -3.53
C TRP A 162 -0.67 10.60 -3.70
N PRO A 163 -0.65 9.27 -3.53
CA PRO A 163 0.41 8.46 -4.13
C PRO A 163 0.33 8.59 -5.65
N ALA A 164 1.39 9.06 -6.32
CA ALA A 164 1.45 8.94 -7.76
C ALA A 164 1.57 7.46 -8.10
N THR A 165 0.61 6.95 -8.85
CA THR A 165 0.53 5.54 -9.21
C THR A 165 1.05 5.37 -10.64
N GLN A 166 2.10 4.58 -10.83
CA GLN A 166 2.68 4.32 -12.15
C GLN A 166 2.67 2.82 -12.44
N LEU A 167 2.11 2.44 -13.60
CA LEU A 167 2.11 1.07 -14.10
C LEU A 167 3.17 0.96 -15.22
N HIS A 168 4.16 0.09 -15.04
CA HIS A 168 5.13 -0.23 -16.08
C HIS A 168 4.87 -1.64 -16.61
N ARG A 169 4.71 -1.77 -17.93
CA ARG A 169 4.78 -3.05 -18.64
C ARG A 169 6.20 -3.22 -19.17
N ARG A 170 6.92 -4.23 -18.69
CA ARG A 170 8.16 -4.69 -19.36
C ARG A 170 7.77 -5.82 -20.30
N CYS A 171 7.90 -5.58 -21.60
CA CYS A 171 7.92 -6.64 -22.60
C CYS A 171 9.39 -6.86 -22.94
N ASP A 172 9.99 -7.93 -22.44
CA ASP A 172 11.31 -8.33 -22.89
C ASP A 172 11.15 -8.95 -24.29
N LEU A 173 11.46 -8.16 -25.32
CA LEU A 173 11.62 -8.65 -26.68
C LEU A 173 12.91 -9.45 -26.72
N HIS A 174 12.81 -10.79 -26.72
CA HIS A 174 13.93 -11.63 -27.10
C HIS A 174 14.17 -11.55 -28.62
N PRO A 175 15.45 -11.59 -29.05
CA PRO A 175 15.88 -11.30 -30.43
C PRO A 175 15.44 -12.33 -31.46
#